data_AF-A0A954IN40-F1
#
_entry.id   AF-A0A954IN40-F1
#
_cell.length_a   1.000
_cell.length_b   1.000
_cell.length_c   1.000
_cell.angle_alpha   90.00
_cell.angle_beta   90.00
_cell.angle_gamma   90.00
#
_symmetry.space_group_name_H-M   'P 1'
#
loop_
_entity.id
_entity.type
_entity.pdbx_description
1 polymer ?
#
loop_
_entity_poly.entity_id
_entity_poly.type
_entity_poly.pdbx_seq_one_letter_code
_entity_poly.pdbx_strand_id
1 'polypeptide(L)'
;YVEDENSLAAASAFRPLFAAMKEKGWHEARLIDATGKPYNDENLPKEGFEKTAIEKLLAGEATYEEVVKDGDKRFLLTATTVPVVLEKCTICHEHYKNVPAGQAVGALTYKVPIID
;
A
#
# COMPACT_ATOMS: atom_id res chain seq x y z
N TYR A 1 -4.85 -1.58 -19.46
CA TYR A 1 -5.39 -2.55 -18.47
C TYR A 1 -6.68 -2.01 -17.89
N VAL A 2 -6.67 -0.85 -17.22
CA VAL A 2 -7.90 -0.12 -16.92
C VAL A 2 -8.18 0.83 -18.08
N GLU A 3 -9.37 0.74 -18.67
CA GLU A 3 -9.81 1.63 -19.77
C GLU A 3 -11.06 2.45 -19.39
N ASP A 4 -11.91 1.93 -18.49
CA ASP A 4 -13.13 2.58 -18.00
C ASP A 4 -13.49 2.12 -16.58
N GLU A 5 -14.57 2.67 -16.02
CA GLU A 5 -15.06 2.35 -14.66
C GLU A 5 -15.54 0.90 -14.50
N ASN A 6 -15.82 0.19 -15.60
CA ASN A 6 -16.24 -1.21 -15.57
C ASN A 6 -15.06 -2.19 -15.67
N SER A 7 -13.84 -1.67 -15.88
CA SER A 7 -12.62 -2.47 -15.93
C SER A 7 -12.32 -3.10 -14.56
N LEU A 8 -11.72 -4.30 -14.57
CA LEU A 8 -11.30 -4.93 -13.32
C LEU A 8 -10.25 -4.05 -12.61
N ALA A 9 -10.55 -3.64 -11.39
CA ALA A 9 -9.61 -2.87 -10.59
C ALA A 9 -8.31 -3.67 -10.36
N ALA A 10 -7.16 -3.02 -10.56
CA ALA A 10 -5.86 -3.67 -10.41
C ALA A 10 -5.69 -4.33 -9.05
N ALA A 11 -6.09 -3.65 -7.97
CA ALA A 11 -6.04 -4.20 -6.61
C ALA A 11 -6.87 -5.50 -6.48
N SER A 12 -8.05 -5.57 -7.11
CA SER A 12 -8.90 -6.76 -7.08
C SER A 12 -8.24 -7.97 -7.75
N ALA A 13 -7.44 -7.75 -8.80
CA ALA A 13 -6.70 -8.84 -9.46
C ALA A 13 -5.58 -9.42 -8.59
N PHE A 14 -4.93 -8.61 -7.74
CA PHE A 14 -3.82 -9.05 -6.88
C PHE A 14 -4.25 -9.65 -5.55
N ARG A 15 -5.48 -9.37 -5.08
CA ARG A 15 -5.98 -9.87 -3.79
C ARG A 15 -5.83 -11.39 -3.61
N PRO A 16 -6.24 -12.26 -4.57
CA PRO A 16 -6.08 -13.71 -4.42
C PRO A 16 -4.61 -14.14 -4.35
N LEU A 17 -3.72 -13.47 -5.08
CA LEU A 17 -2.29 -13.74 -5.05
C LEU A 17 -1.72 -13.44 -3.65
N PHE A 18 -1.97 -12.26 -3.11
CA PHE A 18 -1.48 -11.89 -1.79
C PHE A 18 -2.08 -12.75 -0.67
N ALA A 19 -3.34 -13.18 -0.80
CA ALA A 19 -3.94 -14.13 0.13
C ALA A 19 -3.18 -15.47 0.12
N ALA A 20 -2.92 -16.03 -1.06
CA ALA A 20 -2.16 -17.28 -1.20
C ALA A 20 -0.71 -17.15 -0.67
N MET A 21 -0.06 -16.00 -0.88
CA MET A 21 1.29 -15.74 -0.36
C MET A 21 1.30 -15.65 1.18
N LYS A 22 0.26 -15.07 1.78
CA LYS A 22 0.08 -15.06 3.24
C LYS A 22 -0.15 -16.46 3.80
N GLU A 23 -1.00 -17.27 3.17
CA GLU A 23 -1.26 -18.66 3.58
C GLU A 23 0.00 -19.52 3.55
N LYS A 24 0.90 -19.27 2.59
CA LYS A 24 2.21 -19.93 2.51
C LYS A 24 3.26 -19.36 3.47
N GLY A 25 2.94 -18.31 4.21
CA GLY A 25 3.85 -17.64 5.14
C GLY A 25 4.97 -16.87 4.45
N TRP A 26 4.83 -16.51 3.17
CA TRP A 26 5.87 -15.81 2.41
C TRP A 26 5.92 -14.32 2.73
N HIS A 27 4.77 -13.68 2.82
CA HIS A 27 4.61 -12.31 3.32
C HIS A 27 3.15 -12.02 3.60
N GLU A 28 2.89 -10.96 4.35
CA GLU A 28 1.58 -10.33 4.45
C GLU A 28 1.63 -8.96 3.76
N ALA A 29 0.67 -8.66 2.90
CA ALA A 29 0.59 -7.39 2.18
C ALA A 29 -0.69 -6.63 2.52
N ARG A 30 -0.61 -5.31 2.63
CA ARG A 30 -1.77 -4.41 2.79
C ARG A 30 -1.64 -3.20 1.87
N LEU A 31 -2.76 -2.77 1.30
CA LEU A 31 -2.87 -1.46 0.68
C LEU A 31 -3.35 -0.48 1.75
N ILE A 32 -2.63 0.62 1.95
CA ILE A 32 -3.02 1.65 2.91
C ILE A 32 -3.20 3.01 2.23
N ASP A 33 -4.15 3.79 2.71
CA ASP A 33 -4.48 5.12 2.18
C ASP A 33 -3.57 6.21 2.76
N ALA A 34 -3.19 7.16 1.91
CA ALA A 34 -2.42 8.35 2.30
C ALA A 34 -3.26 9.64 2.20
N THR A 35 -4.50 9.55 1.71
CA THR A 35 -5.34 10.73 1.43
C THR A 35 -6.26 11.13 2.59
N GLY A 36 -6.44 10.24 3.58
CA GLY A 36 -7.42 10.35 4.64
C GLY A 36 -8.86 10.07 4.20
N LYS A 37 -9.07 9.56 2.97
CA LYS A 37 -10.39 9.30 2.37
C LYS A 37 -10.41 7.97 1.62
N PRO A 38 -10.14 6.83 2.28
CA PRO A 38 -10.19 5.54 1.61
C PRO A 38 -11.62 5.18 1.19
N TYR A 39 -11.76 4.41 0.11
CA TYR A 39 -13.04 3.76 -0.23
C TYR A 39 -13.38 2.58 0.69
N ASN A 40 -12.38 2.00 1.37
CA ASN A 40 -12.55 0.95 2.37
C ASN A 40 -11.75 1.32 3.62
N ASP A 41 -12.43 1.50 4.75
CA ASP A 41 -11.82 1.87 6.04
C ASP A 41 -10.78 0.86 6.53
N GLU A 42 -10.79 -0.40 6.05
CA GLU A 42 -9.73 -1.38 6.34
C GLU A 42 -8.35 -0.97 5.81
N ASN A 43 -8.31 -0.04 4.85
CA ASN A 43 -7.10 0.55 4.30
C ASN A 43 -6.61 1.77 5.09
N LEU A 44 -7.30 2.17 6.17
CA LEU A 44 -6.75 3.19 7.06
C LEU A 44 -5.43 2.69 7.67
N PRO A 45 -4.38 3.55 7.73
CA PRO A 45 -3.13 3.19 8.36
C PRO A 45 -3.34 2.84 9.83
N LYS A 46 -2.84 1.68 10.24
CA LYS A 46 -2.78 1.27 11.64
C LYS A 46 -1.71 2.07 12.39
N GLU A 47 -1.84 2.12 13.71
CA GLU A 47 -0.83 2.71 14.58
C GLU A 47 0.56 2.05 14.41
N GLY A 48 1.61 2.81 14.73
CA GLY A 48 3.00 2.35 14.64
C GLY A 48 3.58 2.50 13.23
N PHE A 49 4.01 1.39 12.64
CA PHE A 49 4.71 1.37 11.35
C PHE A 49 3.90 2.04 10.22
N GLU A 50 2.62 1.70 10.05
CA GLU A 50 1.84 2.18 8.89
C GLU A 50 1.63 3.70 8.92
N LYS A 51 1.35 4.30 10.09
CA LYS A 51 1.29 5.76 10.23
C LYS A 51 2.63 6.44 9.95
N THR A 52 3.71 5.91 10.54
CA THR A 52 5.06 6.46 10.33
C THR A 52 5.46 6.38 8.87
N ALA A 53 5.16 5.26 8.21
CA ALA A 53 5.36 5.08 6.78
C ALA A 53 4.61 6.16 5.99
N ILE A 54 3.31 6.36 6.23
CA ILE A 54 2.53 7.38 5.50
C ILE A 54 3.10 8.79 5.69
N GLU A 55 3.51 9.16 6.90
CA GLU A 55 4.17 10.45 7.16
C GLU A 55 5.44 10.63 6.30
N LYS A 56 6.29 9.59 6.25
CA LYS A 56 7.54 9.58 5.47
C LYS A 56 7.28 9.66 3.96
N LEU A 57 6.33 8.87 3.47
CA LEU A 57 5.98 8.82 2.06
C LEU A 57 5.32 10.12 1.58
N LEU A 58 4.47 10.74 2.41
CA LEU A 58 3.90 12.06 2.14
C LEU A 58 4.95 13.17 2.16
N ALA A 59 6.04 13.00 2.92
CA ALA A 59 7.20 13.89 2.89
C ALA A 59 8.09 13.71 1.64
N GLY A 60 7.74 12.78 0.75
CA GLY A 60 8.40 12.56 -0.54
C GLY A 60 9.34 11.37 -0.60
N GLU A 61 9.42 10.56 0.47
CA GLU A 61 10.18 9.31 0.42
C GLU A 61 9.49 8.28 -0.49
N ALA A 62 10.27 7.53 -1.27
CA ALA A 62 9.72 6.50 -2.16
C ALA A 62 9.36 5.21 -1.39
N THR A 63 10.10 4.93 -0.32
CA THR A 63 9.98 3.73 0.49
C THR A 63 10.31 4.02 1.95
N TYR A 64 9.70 3.28 2.87
CA TYR A 64 10.04 3.28 4.30
C TYR A 64 10.16 1.85 4.81
N GLU A 65 11.18 1.57 5.62
CA GLU A 65 11.50 0.21 6.07
C GLU A 65 11.87 0.16 7.55
N GLU A 66 11.43 -0.89 8.24
CA GLU A 66 11.79 -1.18 9.63
C GLU A 66 11.99 -2.68 9.83
N VAL A 67 12.98 -3.07 10.63
CA VAL A 67 13.11 -4.45 11.10
C VAL A 67 12.48 -4.57 12.48
N VAL A 68 11.51 -5.47 12.61
CA VAL A 68 10.81 -5.72 13.87
C VAL A 68 11.02 -7.15 14.33
N LYS A 69 11.00 -7.35 15.65
CA LYS A 69 10.99 -8.67 16.29
C LYS A 69 9.59 -8.94 16.83
N ASP A 70 9.07 -10.13 16.54
CA ASP A 70 7.75 -10.60 16.96
C ASP A 70 7.90 -12.05 17.44
N GLY A 71 7.97 -12.21 18.76
CA GLY A 71 8.46 -13.44 19.39
C GLY A 71 9.92 -13.72 19.03
N ASP A 72 10.21 -14.96 18.62
CA ASP A 72 11.56 -15.37 18.18
C ASP A 72 11.82 -15.10 16.69
N LYS A 73 10.85 -14.52 15.97
CA LYS A 73 10.97 -14.25 14.53
C LYS A 73 11.31 -12.79 14.29
N ARG A 74 12.11 -12.54 13.25
CA ARG A 74 12.37 -11.20 12.72
C ARG A 74 11.61 -10.99 11.43
N PHE A 75 11.14 -9.77 11.23
CA PHE A 75 10.42 -9.36 10.02
C PHE A 75 10.96 -8.05 9.50
N LEU A 76 11.08 -7.95 8.17
CA LEU A 76 11.19 -6.68 7.48
C LEU A 76 9.77 -6.16 7.23
N LEU A 77 9.47 -4.99 7.78
CA LEU A 77 8.34 -4.18 7.38
C LEU A 77 8.83 -3.21 6.30
N THR A 78 8.14 -3.17 5.17
CA THR A 78 8.46 -2.24 4.09
C THR A 78 7.18 -1.62 3.55
N ALA A 79 7.23 -0.35 3.18
CA ALA A 79 6.14 0.40 2.59
C ALA A 79 6.65 1.08 1.33
N THR A 80 6.01 0.83 0.19
CA THR A 80 6.32 1.50 -1.08
C THR A 80 5.19 2.43 -1.46
N THR A 81 5.53 3.68 -1.81
CA THR A 81 4.57 4.68 -2.28
C THR A 81 3.77 4.17 -3.49
N VAL A 82 2.46 4.41 -3.46
CA VAL A 82 1.59 4.37 -4.63
C VAL A 82 1.34 5.81 -5.05
N PRO A 83 2.06 6.31 -6.07
CA PRO A 83 1.92 7.69 -6.51
C PRO A 83 0.84 7.84 -7.58
N VAL A 84 0.25 9.03 -7.71
CA VAL A 84 -0.60 9.38 -8.86
C VAL A 84 0.32 9.69 -10.04
N VAL A 85 0.70 8.65 -10.78
CA VAL A 85 1.57 8.75 -11.97
C VAL A 85 0.84 8.47 -13.28
N LEU A 86 -0.35 7.88 -13.23
CA LEU A 86 -1.17 7.60 -14.41
C LEU A 86 -2.50 8.32 -14.28
N GLU A 87 -2.90 9.04 -15.34
CA GLU A 87 -4.24 9.66 -15.43
C GLU A 87 -5.35 8.63 -15.20
N LYS A 88 -5.09 7.36 -15.56
CA LYS A 88 -5.99 6.22 -15.38
C LYS A 88 -6.44 5.99 -13.93
N CYS A 89 -5.68 6.41 -12.93
CA CYS A 89 -6.10 6.33 -11.53
C CYS A 89 -7.38 7.16 -11.28
N THR A 90 -7.54 8.27 -12.00
CA THR A 90 -8.68 9.19 -11.84
C THR A 90 -9.99 8.70 -12.45
N ILE A 91 -9.96 7.61 -13.24
CA ILE A 91 -11.15 6.97 -13.81
C ILE A 91 -12.08 6.51 -12.68
N CYS A 92 -11.54 5.82 -11.66
CA CYS A 92 -12.32 5.36 -10.51
C CYS A 92 -12.14 6.25 -9.27
N HIS A 93 -11.01 6.98 -9.16
CA HIS A 93 -10.68 7.81 -8.00
C HIS A 93 -10.70 9.29 -8.38
N GLU A 94 -11.89 9.86 -8.56
CA GLU A 94 -12.04 11.25 -9.00
C GLU A 94 -11.33 12.26 -8.07
N HIS A 95 -11.27 11.97 -6.78
CA HIS A 95 -10.57 12.79 -5.79
C HIS A 95 -9.06 12.93 -6.05
N TYR A 96 -8.46 12.05 -6.86
CA TYR A 96 -7.06 12.15 -7.26
C TYR A 96 -6.80 13.21 -8.34
N LYS A 97 -7.83 13.74 -9.02
CA LYS A 97 -7.66 14.78 -10.07
C LYS A 97 -6.95 16.04 -9.56
N ASN A 98 -7.10 16.33 -8.27
CA ASN A 98 -6.52 17.51 -7.63
C ASN A 98 -5.24 17.20 -6.85
N VAL A 99 -4.77 15.95 -6.89
CA VAL A 99 -3.52 15.53 -6.25
C VAL A 99 -2.36 15.83 -7.21
N PRO A 100 -1.31 16.56 -6.78
CA PRO A 100 -0.12 16.78 -7.57
C PRO A 100 0.45 15.48 -8.16
N ALA A 101 0.86 15.53 -9.43
CA ALA A 101 1.48 14.40 -10.09
C ALA A 101 2.70 13.90 -9.31
N GLY A 102 2.78 12.58 -9.10
CA GLY A 102 3.85 11.95 -8.33
C GLY A 102 3.64 11.98 -6.81
N GLN A 103 2.66 12.72 -6.27
CA GLN A 103 2.34 12.66 -4.85
C GLN A 103 1.75 11.29 -4.49
N ALA A 104 2.10 10.81 -3.29
CA ALA A 104 1.57 9.58 -2.73
C ALA A 104 0.05 9.70 -2.45
N VAL A 105 -0.72 8.72 -2.91
CA VAL A 105 -2.14 8.54 -2.55
C VAL A 105 -2.39 7.31 -1.68
N GLY A 106 -1.37 6.48 -1.54
CA GLY A 106 -1.37 5.34 -0.66
C GLY A 106 0.00 4.69 -0.63
N ALA A 107 0.06 3.52 -0.02
CA ALA A 107 1.24 2.68 -0.01
C ALA A 107 0.87 1.21 -0.05
N LEU A 108 1.72 0.40 -0.65
CA LEU A 108 1.68 -1.05 -0.51
C LEU A 108 2.68 -1.43 0.59
N THR A 109 2.17 -1.95 1.69
CA THR A 109 2.99 -2.40 2.82
C THR A 109 3.15 -3.91 2.79
N TYR A 110 4.31 -4.37 3.23
CA TYR A 110 4.63 -5.79 3.36
C TYR A 110 5.25 -6.07 4.73
N LYS A 111 4.85 -7.17 5.35
CA LYS A 111 5.56 -7.83 6.45
C LYS A 111 6.17 -9.12 5.91
N VAL A 112 7.49 -9.15 5.80
CA VAL A 112 8.24 -10.27 5.22
C VAL A 112 9.09 -10.93 6.32
N PRO A 113 8.97 -12.24 6.57
CA PRO A 113 9.88 -12.93 7.48
C PRO A 113 11.30 -12.89 6.91
N ILE A 114 12.27 -12.53 7.75
CA ILE A 114 13.68 -12.56 7.39
C ILE A 114 14.38 -13.65 8.20
N ILE A 115 15.27 -14.38 7.54
CA ILE A 115 16.06 -15.45 8.16
C ILE A 115 17.36 -14.82 8.66
N ASP A 116 17.81 -15.25 9.84
CA ASP A 116 19.11 -14.88 10.42
C ASP A 116 20.28 -15.53 9.67
#